data_AF-A0A356W5Z5-F1
#
_entry.id   AF-A0A356W5Z5-F1
#
_cell.length_a   1.000
_cell.length_b   1.000
_cell.length_c   1.000
_cell.angle_alpha   90.00
_cell.angle_beta   90.00
_cell.angle_gamma   90.00
#
_symmetry.space_group_name_H-M   'P 1'
#
loop_
_entity.id
_entity.type
_entity.pdbx_description
1 polymer ?
#
loop_
_entity_poly.entity_id
_entity_poly.type
_entity_poly.pdbx_seq_one_letter_code
_entity_poly.pdbx_strand_id
1 'polypeptide(L)' 'MSGQEHEKLKSLLEAVPTGFLVDSAWLEHHGIGRRSSYAYVQRGWLERLGRGVFRRPAPGNATTNTLD' A
#
# COMPACT_ATOMS: atom_id res chain seq x y z
N MET A 1 -12.18 13.13 -2.50
CA MET A 1 -12.92 12.16 -1.66
C MET A 1 -11.99 11.02 -1.23
N SER A 2 -10.81 11.32 -0.66
CA SER A 2 -9.70 10.35 -0.52
C SER A 2 -9.57 9.72 0.88
N GLY A 3 -10.54 9.98 1.77
CA GLY A 3 -10.50 9.51 3.16
C GLY A 3 -11.04 8.09 3.35
N GLN A 4 -12.08 7.69 2.60
CA GLN A 4 -12.75 6.39 2.81
C GLN A 4 -11.88 5.21 2.35
N GLU A 5 -11.06 5.40 1.32
CA GLU A 5 -10.12 4.37 0.84
C GLU A 5 -9.02 4.11 1.88
N HIS A 6 -8.65 5.13 2.68
CA HIS A 6 -7.63 5.03 3.73
C HIS A 6 -8.06 4.09 4.85
N GLU A 7 -9.28 4.28 5.35
CA GLU A 7 -9.86 3.44 6.41
C GLU A 7 -10.00 1.99 5.93
N LYS A 8 -10.44 1.80 4.68
CA LYS A 8 -10.62 0.48 4.07
C LYS A 8 -9.29 -0.27 3.93
N LEU A 9 -8.24 0.37 3.41
CA LEU A 9 -6.91 -0.25 3.31
C LEU A 9 -6.37 -0.56 4.71
N LYS A 10 -6.52 0.35 5.67
CA LYS A 10 -6.01 0.17 7.03
C LYS A 10 -6.68 -1.03 7.71
N SER A 11 -8.01 -1.13 7.71
CA SER A 11 -8.71 -2.29 8.29
C SER A 11 -8.36 -3.60 7.59
N LEU A 12 -8.14 -3.57 6.27
CA LEU A 12 -7.74 -4.73 5.50
C LEU A 12 -6.31 -5.18 5.82
N LEU A 13 -5.39 -4.22 5.99
CA LEU A 13 -4.03 -4.49 6.46
C LEU A 13 -4.05 -4.99 7.92
N GLU A 14 -4.94 -4.50 8.77
CA GLU A 14 -5.09 -5.04 10.14
C GLU A 14 -5.58 -6.49 10.15
N ALA A 15 -6.38 -6.90 9.16
CA ALA A 15 -6.84 -8.28 9.00
C ALA A 15 -5.77 -9.22 8.40
N VAL A 16 -4.74 -8.68 7.74
CA VAL A 16 -3.72 -9.48 7.04
C VAL A 16 -2.40 -9.50 7.83
N PRO A 17 -1.78 -10.68 8.06
CA PRO A 17 -0.53 -10.78 8.81
C PRO A 17 0.60 -9.98 8.17
N THR A 18 1.45 -9.42 9.03
CA THR A 18 2.61 -8.59 8.67
C THR A 18 3.53 -9.30 7.67
N GLY A 19 3.85 -8.64 6.55
CA GLY A 19 4.72 -9.19 5.50
C GLY A 19 4.00 -9.54 4.19
N PHE A 20 2.69 -9.29 4.09
CA PHE A 20 1.93 -9.56 2.88
C PHE A 20 2.33 -8.64 1.72
N LEU A 21 2.49 -9.24 0.54
CA LEU A 21 2.69 -8.55 -0.73
C LEU A 21 1.33 -8.14 -1.27
N VAL A 22 1.23 -6.89 -1.68
CA VAL A 22 -0.01 -6.26 -2.14
C VAL A 22 0.23 -5.75 -3.54
N ASP A 23 -0.28 -6.41 -4.57
CA ASP A 23 -0.16 -5.92 -5.95
C ASP A 23 -1.28 -4.95 -6.33
N SER A 24 -1.15 -4.29 -7.48
CA SER A 24 -2.12 -3.33 -8.00
C SER A 24 -3.47 -3.97 -8.26
N ALA A 25 -3.51 -5.23 -8.72
CA ALA A 25 -4.78 -5.92 -8.94
C ALA A 25 -5.46 -6.24 -7.60
N TRP A 26 -4.72 -6.56 -6.56
CA TRP A 26 -5.27 -6.69 -5.19
C TRP A 26 -5.84 -5.36 -4.71
N LEU A 27 -5.09 -4.26 -4.85
CA LEU A 27 -5.57 -2.92 -4.48
C LEU A 27 -6.84 -2.57 -5.27
N GLU A 28 -6.86 -2.78 -6.59
CA GLU A 28 -8.03 -2.53 -7.43
C GLU A 28 -9.22 -3.42 -7.05
N HIS A 29 -8.99 -4.68 -6.67
CA HIS A 29 -10.03 -5.58 -6.17
C HIS A 29 -10.66 -5.07 -4.86
N HIS A 30 -9.86 -4.40 -4.02
CA HIS A 30 -10.34 -3.75 -2.81
C HIS A 30 -10.90 -2.34 -3.04
N GLY A 31 -10.97 -1.89 -4.29
CA GLY A 31 -11.48 -0.57 -4.68
C GLY A 31 -10.47 0.56 -4.49
N ILE A 32 -9.19 0.23 -4.35
CA ILE A 32 -8.09 1.18 -4.21
C ILE A 32 -7.48 1.41 -5.59
N GLY A 33 -7.71 2.60 -6.15
CA GLY A 33 -7.19 2.95 -7.46
C GLY A 33 -5.68 3.25 -7.46
N ARG A 34 -5.11 3.39 -8.66
CA ARG A 34 -3.70 3.78 -8.87
C ARG A 34 -3.32 5.07 -8.15
N ARG A 35 -4.21 6.07 -8.11
CA ARG A 35 -3.96 7.36 -7.42
C ARG A 35 -3.80 7.19 -5.91
N SER A 36 -4.65 6.38 -5.31
CA SER A 36 -4.63 6.06 -3.89
C SER A 36 -3.40 5.22 -3.55
N SER A 37 -3.10 4.21 -4.37
CA SER A 37 -1.86 3.43 -4.30
C SER A 37 -0.62 4.32 -4.25
N TYR A 38 -0.53 5.32 -5.13
CA TYR A 38 0.59 6.26 -5.16
C TYR A 38 0.65 7.15 -3.91
N ALA A 39 -0.51 7.61 -3.41
CA ALA A 39 -0.59 8.36 -2.17
C ALA A 39 -0.14 7.54 -0.95
N TYR A 40 -0.41 6.24 -0.92
CA TYR A 40 0.07 5.34 0.14
C TYR A 40 1.58 5.10 0.06
N VAL A 41 2.14 4.99 -1.14
CA VAL A 41 3.59 4.90 -1.32
C VAL A 41 4.28 6.17 -0.83
N GLN A 42 3.79 7.35 -1.21
CA GLN A 42 4.33 8.62 -0.72
C GLN A 42 4.23 8.78 0.81
N ARG A 43 3.19 8.21 1.42
CA ARG A 43 3.01 8.22 2.89
C ARG A 43 3.80 7.13 3.61
N GLY A 44 4.53 6.27 2.90
CA GLY A 44 5.30 5.16 3.50
C GLY A 44 4.45 3.99 4.00
N TRP A 45 3.19 3.90 3.59
CA TRP A 45 2.28 2.79 3.95
C TRP A 45 2.45 1.58 3.04
N LEU A 46 2.92 1.82 1.82
CA LEU A 46 3.21 0.80 0.83
C LEU A 46 4.61 1.05 0.27
N GLU A 47 5.37 -0.01 0.10
CA GLU A 47 6.67 -0.01 -0.54
C GLU A 47 6.50 -0.53 -1.97
N ARG A 48 6.91 0.21 -2.98
CA ARG A 48 6.81 -0.23 -4.37
C ARG A 48 8.00 -1.11 -4.70
N LEU A 49 7.77 -2.41 -4.83
CA LEU A 49 8.82 -3.38 -5.22
C LEU A 49 9.03 -3.46 -6.73
N GLY A 50 8.03 -3.09 -7.53
CA GLY A 50 8.12 -3.17 -8.99
C GLY A 50 6.92 -2.57 -9.72
N ARG A 51 6.80 -2.85 -11.03
CA ARG A 51 5.64 -2.42 -11.83
C ARG A 51 4.38 -3.13 -11.35
N GLY A 52 3.61 -2.42 -10.54
CA GLY A 52 2.31 -2.87 -10.05
C GLY A 52 2.40 -3.81 -8.86
N VAL A 53 3.57 -3.98 -8.25
CA VAL A 53 3.74 -4.78 -7.02
C VAL A 53 4.14 -3.86 -5.89
N PHE A 54 3.37 -3.92 -4.81
CA PHE A 54 3.64 -3.23 -3.57
C PHE A 54 3.82 -4.22 -2.43
N ARG A 55 4.47 -3.78 -1.37
CA ARG A 55 4.67 -4.54 -0.14
C ARG A 55 4.24 -3.68 1.01
N ARG A 56 3.57 -4.27 2.00
CA ARG A 56 3.36 -3.59 3.27
C ARG A 56 4.67 -3.61 4.06
N PRO A 57 5.29 -2.45 4.37
CA PRO A 57 6.42 -2.43 5.27
C PRO A 57 5.98 -2.90 6.65
N ALA A 58 6.79 -3.75 7.29
CA ALA A 58 6.61 -4.07 8.69
C ALA A 58 6.78 -2.77 9.51
N PRO A 59 6.09 -2.61 10.67
CA PRO A 59 6.06 -1.37 11.46
C PRO A 59 7.41 -0.88 12.05
N GLY A 60 8.55 -1.29 11.50
CA GLY A 60 9.88 -0.78 11.85
C GLY A 60 10.84 -0.61 10.65
N ASN A 61 10.39 -0.74 9.40
CA ASN A 61 11.30 -0.69 8.24
C ASN A 61 10.85 0.26 7.10
N ALA A 62 10.03 1.27 7.41
CA ALA A 62 9.54 2.23 6.41
C ALA A 62 10.62 3.30 6.07
N THR A 63 11.75 2.89 5.52
CA THR A 63 12.76 3.81 4.99
C THR A 63 13.46 3.16 3.80
N THR A 64 12.93 3.30 2.60
CA THR A 64 13.70 3.38 1.33
C THR A 64 12.73 3.80 0.23
N ASN A 65 12.52 5.11 0.07
CA ASN A 65 11.97 5.63 -1.18
C ASN A 65 13.13 6.15 -2.03
N THR A 66 13.93 5.20 -2.55
CA THR A 66 14.90 5.47 -3.63
C THR A 66 14.10 5.84 -4.87
N LEU A 67 14.16 7.12 -5.23
CA LEU A 67 13.79 7.63 -6.54
C LEU A 67 15.12 7.86 -7.26
N ASP A 68 15.58 6.84 -8.00
CA ASP A 68 16.50 7.00 -9.15
C ASP A 68 15.66 6.78 -10.42
#